data_AF-A0A3N5X3V7-F1
#
_entry.id   AF-A0A3N5X3V7-F1
#
_cell.length_a   1.000
_cell.length_b   1.000
_cell.length_c   1.000
_cell.angle_alpha   90.00
_cell.angle_beta   90.00
_cell.angle_gamma   90.00
#
_symmetry.space_group_name_H-M   'P 1'
#
loop_
_entity.id
_entity.type
_entity.pdbx_description
1 polymer ?
#
loop_
_entity_poly.entity_id
_entity_poly.type
_entity_poly.pdbx_seq_one_letter_code
_entity_poly.pdbx_strand_id
1 'polypeptide(L)'
;MRKRFLIAALVVLFLFGGAGAGFLRGLQKNLPPLSKLERIEPPIKTLFFAAGGDTLAEVYEFNRVLVPLDRIPDALKRGVIAVEDRKFYTHWGVNVRAILRALARNVEAGQVVQGASTITQQLARNLFSHEEKGWMAQTYNRKLREALLALEIEKRYTKDEILEMYLNQIFLGNRAYGVEAAAQVYFGKRAEELDLAESALLVGVIKNPRDYSPVKYPEAAKRRRDLVLDILAEQGIAGRAEVEEAAREPIVLAAETARRYEAGYFVEYCRRIVEEIFPDEEYLLRGLRVYTTLDARAQRIAEEAVESHLARIEENRGYTETHASYLRHREAGKAPNYIQGALLAIEPETGRILAMVGGRSYQESNWNRAVQAPRQPGSAFKPFLYAAALMEGHRASDMILDSPVVLPQADGTQWRPKNYHREFYGLVSLRTALAKSINLPAVKLALMLGPEKAVEMAHTMGIRSPLEPVPSIALGAEEVNLLELTTAYSVFRNGGILVEPVAITRIEDRNGEVLYKSVRDSREAIAAPLAALMTSMLESVVDNGTAYA
;
A
#
# COMPACT_ATOMS: atom_id res chain seq x y z
N MET A 1 15.99 -43.05 60.02
CA MET A 1 15.73 -41.78 59.30
C MET A 1 15.97 -41.87 57.78
N ARG A 2 17.09 -42.42 57.28
CA ARG A 2 17.42 -42.46 55.84
C ARG A 2 16.37 -43.12 54.91
N LYS A 3 15.75 -44.25 55.29
CA LYS A 3 14.71 -44.93 54.47
C LYS A 3 13.44 -44.09 54.28
N ARG A 4 13.00 -43.35 55.31
CA ARG A 4 11.79 -42.50 55.21
C ARG A 4 12.01 -41.28 54.31
N PHE A 5 13.23 -40.74 54.31
CA PHE A 5 13.63 -39.65 53.40
C PHE A 5 13.68 -40.10 51.93
N LEU A 6 14.17 -41.31 51.66
CA LEU A 6 14.24 -41.86 50.30
C LEU A 6 12.84 -42.14 49.72
N ILE A 7 11.93 -42.67 50.56
CA ILE A 7 10.54 -42.92 50.16
C ILE A 7 9.80 -41.59 49.93
N ALA A 8 9.99 -40.59 50.80
CA ALA A 8 9.41 -39.26 50.59
C ALA A 8 9.93 -38.60 49.30
N ALA A 9 11.23 -38.70 49.01
CA ALA A 9 11.81 -38.20 47.76
C ALA A 9 11.25 -38.91 46.52
N LEU A 10 11.06 -40.23 46.56
CA LEU A 10 10.45 -41.00 45.47
C LEU A 10 8.97 -40.67 45.27
N VAL A 11 8.21 -40.48 46.34
CA VAL A 11 6.81 -40.06 46.27
C VAL A 11 6.68 -38.66 45.70
N VAL A 12 7.54 -37.73 46.11
CA VAL A 12 7.62 -36.38 45.53
C VAL A 12 7.99 -36.47 44.05
N LEU A 13 9.00 -37.26 43.67
CA LEU A 13 9.38 -37.43 42.25
C LEU A 13 8.25 -38.05 41.41
N PHE A 14 7.50 -38.99 41.98
CA PHE A 14 6.37 -39.64 41.31
C PHE A 14 5.15 -38.70 41.19
N LEU A 15 4.88 -37.88 42.21
CA LEU A 15 3.83 -36.86 42.18
C LEU A 15 4.16 -35.72 41.21
N PHE A 16 5.40 -35.24 41.20
CA PHE A 16 5.85 -34.25 40.21
C PHE A 16 5.96 -34.85 38.81
N GLY A 17 6.35 -36.11 38.67
CA GLY A 17 6.37 -36.84 37.40
C GLY A 17 4.96 -37.09 36.85
N GLY A 18 4.00 -37.45 37.72
CA GLY A 18 2.60 -37.64 37.37
C GLY A 18 1.88 -36.34 37.04
N ALA A 19 2.12 -35.27 37.81
CA ALA A 19 1.62 -33.93 37.50
C ALA A 19 2.23 -33.38 36.20
N GLY A 20 3.53 -33.60 35.97
CA GLY A 20 4.21 -33.24 34.73
C GLY A 20 3.68 -34.01 33.51
N ALA A 21 3.46 -35.32 33.65
CA ALA A 21 2.87 -36.15 32.60
C ALA A 21 1.41 -35.77 32.31
N GLY A 22 0.62 -35.46 33.35
CA GLY A 22 -0.75 -34.97 33.22
C GLY A 22 -0.82 -33.62 32.52
N PHE A 23 0.08 -32.69 32.86
CA PHE A 23 0.21 -31.38 32.20
C PHE A 23 0.60 -31.52 30.73
N LEU A 24 1.59 -32.37 30.42
CA LEU A 24 2.00 -32.66 29.04
C LEU A 24 0.89 -33.31 28.22
N ARG A 25 0.09 -34.20 28.82
CA ARG A 25 -1.04 -34.86 28.15
C ARG A 25 -2.20 -33.90 27.92
N GLY A 26 -2.45 -32.97 28.84
CA GLY A 26 -3.40 -31.87 28.67
C GLY A 26 -2.98 -30.91 27.55
N LEU A 27 -1.68 -30.63 27.41
CA LEU A 27 -1.13 -29.87 26.29
C LEU A 27 -1.25 -30.61 24.96
N GLN A 28 -1.04 -31.93 24.94
CA GLN A 28 -1.16 -32.76 23.72
C GLN A 28 -2.60 -32.84 23.19
N LYS A 29 -3.61 -32.90 24.07
CA LYS A 29 -5.03 -32.94 23.64
C LYS A 29 -5.48 -31.65 22.92
N ASN A 30 -4.77 -30.55 23.15
CA ASN A 30 -5.08 -29.23 22.57
C ASN A 30 -4.05 -28.81 21.49
N LEU A 31 -3.31 -29.77 20.92
CA LEU A 31 -2.45 -29.49 19.77
C LEU A 31 -3.32 -29.39 18.50
N PRO A 32 -3.14 -28.35 17.68
CA PRO A 32 -3.85 -28.24 16.41
C PRO A 32 -3.48 -29.41 15.48
N PRO A 33 -4.41 -29.84 14.61
CA PRO A 33 -4.17 -30.96 13.70
C PRO A 33 -3.06 -30.63 12.70
N LEU A 34 -2.13 -31.57 12.51
CA LEU A 34 -1.03 -31.43 11.54
C LEU A 34 -1.45 -31.50 10.07
N SER A 35 -2.73 -31.77 9.78
CA SER A 35 -3.27 -31.76 8.40
C SER A 35 -3.15 -30.40 7.71
N LYS A 36 -2.90 -29.32 8.47
CA LYS A 36 -2.53 -28.00 7.92
C LYS A 36 -1.15 -27.98 7.24
N LEU A 37 -0.25 -28.91 7.58
CA LEU A 37 1.05 -29.08 6.91
C LEU A 37 0.92 -29.74 5.53
N GLU A 38 -0.09 -30.60 5.36
CA GLU A 38 -0.33 -31.35 4.11
C GLU A 38 -1.05 -30.49 3.06
N ARG A 39 -1.71 -29.41 3.48
CA ARG A 39 -2.40 -28.44 2.61
C ARG A 39 -1.63 -27.14 2.54
N ILE A 40 -0.48 -27.16 1.91
CA ILE A 40 0.21 -25.93 1.52
C ILE A 40 -0.53 -25.39 0.28
N GLU A 41 -1.67 -24.73 0.49
CA GLU A 41 -2.36 -24.04 -0.59
C GLU A 41 -1.44 -22.93 -1.14
N PRO A 42 -1.19 -22.88 -2.46
CA PRO A 42 -0.39 -21.82 -3.06
C PRO A 42 -1.01 -20.44 -2.78
N PRO A 43 -0.21 -19.37 -2.80
CA PRO A 43 -0.62 -18.03 -2.41
C PRO A 43 -1.78 -17.60 -3.29
N ILE A 44 -2.91 -17.27 -2.65
CA ILE A 44 -4.09 -16.83 -3.38
C ILE A 44 -3.89 -15.35 -3.69
N LYS A 45 -3.61 -15.05 -4.97
CA LYS A 45 -3.44 -13.68 -5.44
C LYS A 45 -4.81 -13.02 -5.58
N THR A 46 -4.93 -11.79 -5.11
CA THR A 46 -6.05 -10.92 -5.46
C THR A 46 -5.76 -10.27 -6.80
N LEU A 47 -6.67 -10.46 -7.75
CA LEU A 47 -6.56 -9.97 -9.13
C LEU A 47 -7.48 -8.77 -9.31
N PHE A 48 -6.93 -7.67 -9.83
CA PHE A 48 -7.71 -6.51 -10.24
C PHE A 48 -7.85 -6.52 -11.77
N PHE A 49 -9.07 -6.38 -12.25
CA PHE A 49 -9.40 -6.38 -13.67
C PHE A 49 -9.92 -5.01 -14.09
N ALA A 50 -9.50 -4.55 -15.27
CA ALA A 50 -10.07 -3.40 -15.96
C ALA A 50 -11.51 -3.69 -16.39
N ALA A 51 -12.23 -2.65 -16.84
CA ALA A 51 -13.58 -2.78 -17.38
C ALA A 51 -13.65 -3.75 -18.57
N GLY A 52 -12.58 -3.83 -19.38
CA GLY A 52 -12.45 -4.74 -20.52
C GLY A 52 -12.04 -6.18 -20.16
N GLY A 53 -11.73 -6.45 -18.88
CA GLY A 53 -11.27 -7.76 -18.41
C GLY A 53 -9.76 -7.96 -18.35
N ASP A 54 -8.97 -6.99 -18.84
CA ASP A 54 -7.50 -7.03 -18.73
C ASP A 54 -7.06 -6.99 -17.25
N THR A 55 -6.05 -7.78 -16.90
CA THR A 55 -5.49 -7.77 -15.53
C THR A 55 -4.66 -6.50 -15.32
N LEU A 56 -5.10 -5.64 -14.39
CA LEU A 56 -4.39 -4.42 -13.98
C LEU A 56 -3.30 -4.69 -12.96
N ALA A 57 -3.59 -5.58 -12.01
CA ALA A 57 -2.72 -5.84 -10.87
C ALA A 57 -2.93 -7.22 -10.27
N GLU A 58 -1.83 -7.79 -9.79
CA GLU A 58 -1.82 -8.93 -8.89
C GLU A 58 -1.32 -8.46 -7.53
N VAL A 59 -2.22 -8.42 -6.55
CA VAL A 59 -1.91 -8.05 -5.17
C VAL A 59 -1.91 -9.31 -4.32
N TYR A 60 -0.86 -9.47 -3.51
CA TYR A 60 -0.74 -10.60 -2.61
C TYR A 60 0.02 -10.17 -1.35
N GLU A 61 -0.39 -10.72 -0.21
CA GLU A 61 0.33 -10.55 1.05
C GLU A 61 1.59 -11.43 1.11
N PHE A 62 1.53 -12.61 0.49
CA PHE A 62 2.62 -13.58 0.46
C PHE A 62 2.93 -13.99 -0.99
N ASN A 63 4.13 -13.66 -1.51
CA ASN A 63 4.64 -14.40 -2.67
C ASN A 63 5.11 -15.75 -2.13
N ARG A 64 4.49 -16.86 -2.52
CA ARG A 64 4.88 -18.22 -2.12
C ARG A 64 4.88 -19.12 -3.35
N VAL A 65 5.98 -19.16 -4.08
CA VAL A 65 6.15 -20.18 -5.13
C VAL A 65 6.84 -21.36 -4.47
N LEU A 66 6.19 -22.52 -4.43
CA LEU A 66 6.77 -23.72 -3.85
C LEU A 66 7.92 -24.22 -4.73
N VAL A 67 9.08 -24.41 -4.12
CA VAL A 67 10.25 -25.00 -4.78
C VAL A 67 10.64 -26.27 -4.06
N PRO A 68 10.67 -27.41 -4.79
CA PRO A 68 11.20 -28.67 -4.30
C PRO A 68 12.64 -28.53 -3.80
N LEU A 69 12.99 -29.24 -2.73
CA LEU A 69 14.30 -29.13 -2.07
C LEU A 69 15.48 -29.46 -3.00
N ASP A 70 15.29 -30.34 -3.97
CA ASP A 70 16.32 -30.70 -4.97
C ASP A 70 16.66 -29.55 -5.91
N ARG A 71 15.74 -28.62 -6.15
CA ARG A 71 15.95 -27.40 -6.96
C ARG A 71 16.55 -26.24 -6.17
N ILE A 72 16.70 -26.35 -4.86
CA ILE A 72 17.32 -25.31 -4.04
C ILE A 72 18.84 -25.53 -4.01
N PRO A 73 19.67 -24.49 -4.27
CA PRO A 73 21.13 -24.61 -4.27
C PRO A 73 21.70 -25.15 -2.96
N ASP A 74 22.75 -25.98 -3.07
CA ASP A 74 23.38 -26.61 -1.91
C ASP A 74 24.00 -25.60 -0.94
N ALA A 75 24.57 -24.50 -1.47
CA ALA A 75 25.07 -23.40 -0.67
C ALA A 75 23.98 -22.80 0.24
N LEU A 76 22.76 -22.66 -0.27
CA LEU A 76 21.62 -22.18 0.50
C LEU A 76 21.14 -23.23 1.51
N LYS A 77 20.84 -24.47 1.07
CA LYS A 77 20.33 -25.55 1.94
C LYS A 77 21.29 -25.83 3.11
N ARG A 78 22.56 -26.10 2.79
CA ARG A 78 23.59 -26.41 3.77
C ARG A 78 23.99 -25.18 4.57
N GLY A 79 23.91 -23.98 3.97
CA GLY A 79 24.11 -22.71 4.67
C GLY A 79 23.08 -22.47 5.77
N VAL A 80 21.79 -22.67 5.48
CA VAL A 80 20.73 -22.59 6.49
C VAL A 80 20.99 -23.57 7.63
N ILE A 81 21.31 -24.83 7.32
CA ILE A 81 21.64 -25.82 8.36
C ILE A 81 22.87 -25.37 9.18
N ALA A 82 23.94 -24.90 8.53
CA ALA A 82 25.18 -24.51 9.21
C ALA A 82 25.02 -23.28 10.14
N VAL A 83 24.12 -22.37 9.78
CA VAL A 83 23.89 -21.11 10.50
C VAL A 83 22.79 -21.24 11.57
N GLU A 84 21.66 -21.86 11.22
CA GLU A 84 20.49 -21.95 12.09
C GLU A 84 20.52 -23.19 12.99
N ASP A 85 20.94 -24.35 12.49
CA ASP A 85 20.85 -25.61 13.22
C ASP A 85 21.87 -26.67 12.77
N ARG A 86 23.14 -26.51 13.16
CA ARG A 86 24.26 -27.38 12.73
C ARG A 86 24.05 -28.88 12.98
N LYS A 87 23.15 -29.23 13.89
CA LYS A 87 22.85 -30.61 14.28
C LYS A 87 21.48 -31.08 13.82
N PHE A 88 20.88 -30.37 12.87
CA PHE A 88 19.53 -30.60 12.37
C PHE A 88 19.23 -32.08 12.12
N TYR A 89 20.07 -32.78 11.37
CA TYR A 89 19.86 -34.20 11.05
C TYR A 89 20.09 -35.18 12.22
N THR A 90 20.62 -34.72 13.36
CA THR A 90 21.03 -35.61 14.47
C THR A 90 20.15 -35.52 15.71
N HIS A 91 19.34 -34.46 15.84
CA HIS A 91 18.39 -34.33 16.94
C HIS A 91 16.96 -34.61 16.48
N TRP A 92 16.05 -34.88 17.41
CA TRP A 92 14.63 -35.10 17.12
C TRP A 92 13.82 -33.89 17.56
N GLY A 93 13.53 -32.94 16.66
CA GLY A 93 12.71 -31.74 16.90
C GLY A 93 13.32 -30.68 17.82
N VAL A 94 13.96 -31.08 18.91
CA VAL A 94 14.56 -30.19 19.92
C VAL A 94 15.99 -30.61 20.21
N ASN A 95 16.91 -29.64 20.21
CA ASN A 95 18.30 -29.88 20.53
C ASN A 95 18.58 -29.62 22.02
N VAL A 96 18.43 -30.65 22.85
CA VAL A 96 18.61 -30.58 24.32
C VAL A 96 20.01 -30.06 24.69
N ARG A 97 21.05 -30.47 23.96
CA ARG A 97 22.42 -30.00 24.20
C ARG A 97 22.57 -28.51 23.85
N ALA A 98 21.91 -28.03 22.81
CA ALA A 98 21.89 -26.59 22.49
C ALA A 98 21.16 -25.77 23.55
N ILE A 99 20.03 -26.28 24.07
CA ILE A 99 19.27 -25.62 25.15
C ILE A 99 20.13 -25.49 26.41
N LEU A 100 20.76 -26.58 26.86
CA LEU A 100 21.61 -26.56 28.06
C LEU A 100 22.80 -25.62 27.90
N ARG A 101 23.45 -25.59 26.72
CA ARG A 101 24.56 -24.66 26.43
C ARG A 101 24.11 -23.20 26.42
N ALA A 102 22.98 -22.91 25.78
CA ALA A 102 22.43 -21.55 25.74
C ALA A 102 22.02 -21.07 27.14
N LEU A 103 21.42 -21.96 27.96
CA LEU A 103 21.07 -21.65 29.34
C LEU A 103 22.32 -21.26 30.15
N ALA A 104 23.39 -22.06 30.09
CA ALA A 104 24.63 -21.77 30.78
C ALA A 104 25.24 -20.42 30.38
N ARG A 105 25.29 -20.13 29.07
CA ARG A 105 25.81 -18.86 28.53
C ARG A 105 24.95 -17.65 28.87
N ASN A 106 23.62 -17.79 28.85
CA ASN A 106 22.72 -16.69 29.17
C ASN A 106 22.72 -16.37 30.67
N VAL A 107 22.94 -17.37 31.53
CA VAL A 107 23.15 -17.16 32.98
C VAL A 107 24.48 -16.46 33.23
N GLU A 108 25.55 -16.85 32.54
CA GLU A 108 26.86 -16.20 32.63
C GLU A 108 26.84 -14.74 32.16
N ALA A 109 26.07 -14.43 31.11
CA ALA A 109 26.00 -13.10 30.52
C ALA A 109 24.92 -12.18 31.12
N GLY A 110 24.04 -12.69 32.00
CA GLY A 110 22.93 -11.92 32.58
C GLY A 110 21.83 -11.47 31.59
N GLN A 111 21.95 -11.84 30.32
CA GLN A 111 21.02 -11.51 29.25
C GLN A 111 20.99 -12.63 28.20
N VAL A 112 20.00 -12.62 27.31
CA VAL A 112 19.91 -13.62 26.22
C VAL A 112 20.94 -13.27 25.14
N VAL A 113 22.03 -14.02 25.10
CA VAL A 113 23.13 -13.83 24.12
C VAL A 113 23.08 -14.89 23.01
N GLN A 114 22.60 -16.10 23.33
CA GLN A 114 22.59 -17.21 22.39
C GLN A 114 21.21 -17.89 22.30
N GLY A 115 20.75 -18.12 21.07
CA GLY A 115 19.53 -18.88 20.78
C GLY A 115 19.77 -20.40 20.76
N ALA A 116 18.72 -21.17 21.08
CA ALA A 116 18.73 -22.64 21.07
C ALA A 116 17.60 -23.25 20.23
N SER A 117 16.92 -22.46 19.40
CA SER A 117 15.77 -22.93 18.60
C SER A 117 16.25 -23.70 17.38
N THR A 118 15.67 -24.88 17.14
CA THR A 118 15.93 -25.72 15.96
C THR A 118 15.15 -25.23 14.75
N ILE A 119 15.52 -25.66 13.54
CA ILE A 119 14.75 -25.38 12.31
C ILE A 119 13.28 -25.81 12.47
N THR A 120 13.04 -27.00 13.02
CA THR A 120 11.68 -27.53 13.26
C THR A 120 10.89 -26.69 14.27
N GLN A 121 11.54 -26.15 15.31
CA GLN A 121 10.89 -25.22 16.24
C GLN A 121 10.56 -23.88 15.59
N GLN A 122 11.41 -23.40 14.67
CA GLN A 122 11.13 -22.19 13.92
C GLN A 122 9.99 -22.39 12.90
N LEU A 123 9.96 -23.53 12.22
CA LEU A 123 8.85 -23.94 11.35
C LEU A 123 7.53 -23.98 12.14
N ALA A 124 7.53 -24.67 13.28
CA ALA A 124 6.39 -24.74 14.20
C ALA A 124 5.89 -23.37 14.67
N ARG A 125 6.81 -22.41 14.89
CA ARG A 125 6.45 -21.03 15.27
C ARG A 125 5.77 -20.29 14.11
N ASN A 126 6.29 -20.41 12.90
CA ASN A 126 5.83 -19.64 11.75
C ASN A 126 4.48 -20.12 11.22
N LEU A 127 4.19 -21.42 11.31
CA LEU A 127 2.94 -22.02 10.84
C LEU A 127 1.68 -21.53 11.57
N PHE A 128 1.81 -21.05 12.82
CA PHE A 128 0.66 -20.83 13.70
C PHE A 128 0.59 -19.39 14.25
N SER A 129 1.43 -18.47 13.77
CA SER A 129 1.40 -17.07 14.22
C SER A 129 0.34 -16.21 13.51
N HIS A 130 -0.21 -16.66 12.38
CA HIS A 130 -1.07 -15.83 11.52
C HIS A 130 -2.60 -16.02 11.72
N GLU A 131 -3.09 -17.12 12.32
CA GLU A 131 -4.54 -17.43 12.27
C GLU A 131 -5.25 -17.61 13.63
N GLU A 132 -4.56 -17.72 14.76
CA GLU A 132 -5.24 -17.93 16.06
C GLU A 132 -4.74 -16.96 17.14
N LYS A 133 -5.37 -15.77 17.18
CA LYS A 133 -5.24 -14.80 18.27
C LYS A 133 -5.59 -15.40 19.66
N GLY A 134 -6.17 -16.60 19.74
CA GLY A 134 -6.51 -17.29 20.99
C GLY A 134 -5.43 -18.25 21.54
N TRP A 135 -4.68 -18.97 20.69
CA TRP A 135 -3.83 -20.08 21.16
C TRP A 135 -2.38 -19.68 21.41
N MET A 136 -1.78 -18.75 20.65
CA MET A 136 -0.39 -18.30 20.85
C MET A 136 -0.23 -17.08 21.77
N ALA A 137 -1.34 -16.43 22.18
CA ALA A 137 -1.33 -15.16 22.91
C ALA A 137 -0.97 -15.27 24.41
N GLN A 138 -0.90 -16.47 24.99
CA GLN A 138 -0.45 -16.65 26.38
C GLN A 138 1.07 -16.82 26.46
N THR A 139 1.75 -15.68 26.63
CA THR A 139 3.21 -15.45 26.62
C THR A 139 4.05 -16.44 27.46
N TYR A 140 3.48 -17.08 28.48
CA TYR A 140 4.24 -17.91 29.44
C TYR A 140 4.56 -19.34 28.99
N ASN A 141 3.89 -19.92 27.98
CA ASN A 141 4.12 -21.32 27.54
C ASN A 141 4.47 -21.50 26.05
N ARG A 142 4.70 -20.42 25.29
CA ARG A 142 4.96 -20.45 23.84
C ARG A 142 6.11 -21.38 23.44
N LYS A 143 7.25 -21.29 24.13
CA LYS A 143 8.45 -22.09 23.81
C LYS A 143 8.26 -23.59 24.03
N LEU A 144 7.48 -23.97 25.04
CA LEU A 144 7.13 -25.37 25.30
C LEU A 144 6.21 -25.92 24.21
N ARG A 145 5.26 -25.10 23.73
CA ARG A 145 4.35 -25.46 22.62
C ARG A 145 5.11 -25.63 21.31
N GLU A 146 6.02 -24.70 20.98
CA GLU A 146 6.93 -24.82 19.81
C GLU A 146 7.71 -26.15 19.87
N ALA A 147 8.24 -26.52 21.05
CA ALA A 147 8.98 -27.76 21.24
C ALA A 147 8.12 -29.02 21.08
N LEU A 148 6.91 -29.05 21.66
CA LEU A 148 5.99 -30.17 21.54
C LEU A 148 5.52 -30.37 20.10
N LEU A 149 5.21 -29.27 19.41
CA LEU A 149 4.81 -29.29 18.01
C LEU A 149 5.97 -29.72 17.12
N ALA A 150 7.19 -29.25 17.36
CA ALA A 150 8.37 -29.69 16.63
C ALA A 150 8.59 -31.21 16.76
N LEU A 151 8.39 -31.78 17.96
CA LEU A 151 8.47 -33.23 18.15
C LEU A 151 7.40 -33.99 17.36
N GLU A 152 6.18 -33.45 17.27
CA GLU A 152 5.08 -34.07 16.53
C GLU A 152 5.28 -33.97 15.02
N ILE A 153 5.82 -32.85 14.51
CA ILE A 153 6.24 -32.69 13.11
C ILE A 153 7.29 -33.77 12.75
N GLU A 154 8.33 -33.90 13.56
CA GLU A 154 9.44 -34.86 13.32
C GLU A 154 9.06 -36.33 13.44
N LYS A 155 7.91 -36.65 14.03
CA LYS A 155 7.39 -38.03 14.00
C LYS A 155 6.74 -38.38 12.66
N ARG A 156 6.28 -37.39 11.91
CA ARG A 156 5.47 -37.59 10.70
C ARG A 156 6.22 -37.28 9.42
N TYR A 157 7.16 -36.33 9.48
CA TYR A 157 7.92 -35.86 8.33
C TYR A 157 9.40 -36.16 8.49
N THR A 158 10.03 -36.48 7.37
CA THR A 158 11.48 -36.63 7.26
C THR A 158 12.19 -35.28 7.40
N LYS A 159 13.50 -35.30 7.67
CA LYS A 159 14.32 -34.08 7.80
C LYS A 159 14.31 -33.23 6.53
N ASP A 160 14.31 -33.88 5.37
CA ASP A 160 14.31 -33.19 4.09
C ASP A 160 12.95 -32.52 3.83
N GLU A 161 11.84 -33.19 4.09
CA GLU A 161 10.50 -32.58 4.02
C GLU A 161 10.37 -31.40 4.99
N ILE A 162 10.90 -31.50 6.20
CA ILE A 162 10.91 -30.40 7.18
C ILE A 162 11.74 -29.21 6.68
N LEU A 163 12.91 -29.48 6.10
CA LEU A 163 13.76 -28.43 5.54
C LEU A 163 13.09 -27.77 4.33
N GLU A 164 12.46 -28.54 3.45
CA GLU A 164 11.69 -28.04 2.32
C GLU A 164 10.55 -27.12 2.78
N MET A 165 9.73 -27.59 3.73
CA MET A 165 8.65 -26.78 4.31
C MET A 165 9.19 -25.50 4.95
N TYR A 166 10.31 -25.59 5.68
CA TYR A 166 10.94 -24.42 6.29
C TYR A 166 11.42 -23.40 5.26
N LEU A 167 12.16 -23.83 4.24
CA LEU A 167 12.70 -22.96 3.19
C LEU A 167 11.60 -22.35 2.33
N ASN A 168 10.44 -22.99 2.19
CA ASN A 168 9.28 -22.44 1.47
C ASN A 168 8.40 -21.52 2.33
N GLN A 169 8.58 -21.49 3.65
CA GLN A 169 7.72 -20.72 4.56
C GLN A 169 8.43 -19.60 5.32
N ILE A 170 9.76 -19.64 5.42
CA ILE A 170 10.52 -18.68 6.21
C ILE A 170 10.36 -17.25 5.66
N PHE A 171 10.07 -16.30 6.54
CA PHE A 171 10.00 -14.89 6.15
C PHE A 171 11.42 -14.34 5.94
N LEU A 172 11.68 -13.81 4.74
CA LEU A 172 12.99 -13.28 4.34
C LEU A 172 12.94 -11.75 4.13
N GLY A 173 11.93 -11.06 4.65
CA GLY A 173 11.80 -9.61 4.53
C GLY A 173 11.17 -9.18 3.20
N ASN A 174 10.88 -7.89 3.06
CA ASN A 174 10.29 -7.30 1.85
C ASN A 174 9.06 -8.05 1.27
N ARG A 175 8.18 -8.55 2.15
CA ARG A 175 7.00 -9.39 1.81
C ARG A 175 7.33 -10.70 1.08
N ALA A 176 8.59 -11.16 1.14
CA ALA A 176 9.03 -12.44 0.60
C ALA A 176 8.93 -13.53 1.69
N TYR A 177 8.14 -14.56 1.41
CA TYR A 177 8.01 -15.75 2.26
C TYR A 177 8.42 -16.97 1.45
N GLY A 178 9.47 -17.63 1.92
CA GLY A 178 10.13 -18.69 1.19
C GLY A 178 11.24 -18.18 0.27
N VAL A 179 12.15 -19.09 -0.08
CA VAL A 179 13.40 -18.77 -0.77
C VAL A 179 13.21 -18.37 -2.23
N GLU A 180 12.23 -18.94 -2.92
CA GLU A 180 11.87 -18.58 -4.31
C GLU A 180 11.31 -17.16 -4.40
N ALA A 181 10.40 -16.83 -3.48
CA ALA A 181 9.88 -15.48 -3.37
C ALA A 181 10.99 -14.46 -3.09
N ALA A 182 11.93 -14.81 -2.22
CA ALA A 182 13.06 -13.95 -1.90
C ALA A 182 14.03 -13.82 -3.09
N ALA A 183 14.26 -14.89 -3.84
CA ALA A 183 15.07 -14.87 -5.06
C ALA A 183 14.49 -13.90 -6.10
N GLN A 184 13.18 -13.98 -6.33
CA GLN A 184 12.48 -13.09 -7.27
C GLN A 184 12.45 -11.63 -6.77
N VAL A 185 12.21 -11.42 -5.48
CA VAL A 185 12.09 -10.08 -4.89
C VAL A 185 13.44 -9.37 -4.80
N TYR A 186 14.50 -10.07 -4.42
CA TYR A 186 15.82 -9.47 -4.23
C TYR A 186 16.68 -9.49 -5.48
N PHE A 187 16.57 -10.52 -6.33
CA PHE A 187 17.49 -10.71 -7.46
C PHE A 187 16.78 -10.85 -8.81
N GLY A 188 15.44 -10.96 -8.83
CA GLY A 188 14.69 -11.15 -10.08
C GLY A 188 14.95 -12.51 -10.76
N LYS A 189 15.46 -13.47 -9.99
CA LYS A 189 15.86 -14.81 -10.44
C LYS A 189 14.98 -15.89 -9.81
N ARG A 190 15.04 -17.11 -10.34
CA ARG A 190 14.52 -18.30 -9.67
C ARG A 190 15.49 -18.75 -8.57
N ALA A 191 15.00 -19.40 -7.51
CA ALA A 191 15.87 -19.87 -6.41
C ALA A 191 16.95 -20.83 -6.88
N GLU A 192 16.67 -21.64 -7.91
CA GLU A 192 17.63 -22.57 -8.51
C GLU A 192 18.81 -21.88 -9.22
N GLU A 193 18.68 -20.59 -9.53
CA GLU A 193 19.66 -19.77 -10.24
C GLU A 193 20.53 -18.93 -9.29
N LEU A 194 20.31 -19.03 -7.97
CA LEU A 194 21.06 -18.25 -6.99
C LEU A 194 22.52 -18.72 -6.93
N ASP A 195 23.44 -17.77 -7.00
CA ASP A 195 24.86 -18.03 -6.81
C ASP A 195 25.23 -18.15 -5.30
N LEU A 196 26.54 -18.32 -5.03
CA LEU A 196 27.07 -18.48 -3.69
C LEU A 196 26.85 -17.22 -2.81
N ALA A 197 27.07 -16.02 -3.37
CA ALA A 197 26.94 -14.76 -2.65
C ALA A 197 25.47 -14.45 -2.33
N GLU A 198 24.58 -14.66 -3.30
CA GLU A 198 23.13 -14.50 -3.18
C GLU A 198 22.54 -15.50 -2.18
N SER A 199 22.97 -16.77 -2.25
CA SER A 199 22.59 -17.81 -1.29
C SER A 199 23.01 -17.44 0.13
N ALA A 200 24.27 -17.00 0.31
CA ALA A 200 24.77 -16.59 1.62
C ALA A 200 24.04 -15.35 2.15
N LEU A 201 23.61 -14.44 1.27
CA LEU A 201 22.82 -13.27 1.65
C LEU A 201 21.46 -13.69 2.21
N LEU A 202 20.71 -14.55 1.49
CA LEU A 202 19.42 -15.03 1.96
C LEU A 202 19.51 -15.79 3.28
N VAL A 203 20.52 -16.66 3.45
CA VAL A 203 20.79 -17.35 4.72
C VAL A 203 21.07 -16.34 5.84
N GLY A 204 21.83 -15.28 5.55
CA GLY A 204 22.16 -14.24 6.50
C GLY A 204 20.92 -13.49 7.02
N VAL A 205 19.97 -13.25 6.13
CA VAL A 205 18.71 -12.53 6.39
C VAL A 205 17.78 -13.29 7.35
N ILE A 206 17.78 -14.63 7.32
CA ILE A 206 16.88 -15.49 8.14
C ILE A 206 16.92 -15.12 9.63
N LYS A 207 18.11 -14.91 10.18
CA LYS A 207 18.30 -14.64 11.61
C LYS A 207 17.48 -13.42 12.08
N ASN A 208 17.43 -12.38 11.24
CA ASN A 208 16.66 -11.18 11.50
C ASN A 208 16.37 -10.44 10.18
N PRO A 209 15.23 -10.70 9.52
CA PRO A 209 14.93 -10.12 8.22
C PRO A 209 14.76 -8.60 8.22
N ARG A 210 14.51 -8.01 9.39
CA ARG A 210 14.36 -6.55 9.55
C ARG A 210 15.73 -5.88 9.58
N ASP A 211 16.63 -6.37 10.42
CA ASP A 211 17.93 -5.72 10.68
C ASP A 211 18.98 -6.07 9.62
N TYR A 212 18.81 -7.18 8.91
CA TYR A 212 19.67 -7.60 7.81
C TYR A 212 19.01 -7.41 6.44
N SER A 213 18.00 -6.55 6.32
CA SER A 213 17.37 -6.24 5.04
C SER A 213 18.40 -5.63 4.08
N PRO A 214 18.66 -6.23 2.90
CA PRO A 214 19.60 -5.68 1.93
C PRO A 214 19.08 -4.39 1.27
N VAL A 215 17.76 -4.16 1.32
CA VAL A 215 17.11 -2.94 0.81
C VAL A 215 17.30 -1.77 1.78
N LYS A 216 17.03 -1.98 3.07
CA LYS A 216 17.05 -0.90 4.07
C LYS A 216 18.43 -0.69 4.70
N TYR A 217 19.18 -1.77 4.89
CA TYR A 217 20.45 -1.79 5.63
C TYR A 217 21.52 -2.58 4.87
N PRO A 218 21.95 -2.12 3.67
CA PRO A 218 22.83 -2.87 2.77
C PRO A 218 24.17 -3.25 3.42
N GLU A 219 24.77 -2.35 4.20
CA GLU A 219 26.03 -2.62 4.91
C GLU A 219 25.90 -3.70 6.00
N ALA A 220 24.77 -3.71 6.72
CA ALA A 220 24.51 -4.74 7.72
C ALA A 220 24.26 -6.10 7.07
N ALA A 221 23.51 -6.11 5.95
CA ALA A 221 23.26 -7.29 5.15
C ALA A 221 24.56 -7.86 4.56
N LYS A 222 25.45 -7.00 4.05
CA LYS A 222 26.77 -7.38 3.53
C LYS A 222 27.65 -8.05 4.58
N ARG A 223 27.84 -7.42 5.74
CA ARG A 223 28.62 -8.03 6.84
C ARG A 223 28.03 -9.38 7.27
N ARG A 224 26.70 -9.49 7.25
CA ARG A 224 26.01 -10.73 7.62
C ARG A 224 26.20 -11.82 6.55
N ARG A 225 26.12 -11.49 5.26
CA ARG A 225 26.44 -12.37 4.13
C ARG A 225 27.87 -12.88 4.23
N ASP A 226 28.83 -11.99 4.45
CA ASP A 226 30.26 -12.35 4.48
C ASP A 226 30.56 -13.32 5.64
N LEU A 227 29.92 -13.11 6.80
CA LEU A 227 29.98 -14.07 7.91
C LEU A 227 29.38 -15.44 7.54
N VAL A 228 28.30 -15.48 6.75
CA VAL A 228 27.75 -16.75 6.27
C VAL A 228 28.72 -17.43 5.30
N LEU A 229 29.32 -16.68 4.37
CA LEU A 229 30.32 -17.21 3.45
C LEU A 229 31.51 -17.83 4.19
N ASP A 230 32.00 -17.19 5.26
CA ASP A 230 33.04 -17.77 6.13
C ASP A 230 32.60 -19.10 6.77
N ILE A 231 31.37 -19.17 7.28
CA ILE A 231 30.81 -20.41 7.84
C ILE A 231 30.72 -21.50 6.77
N LEU A 232 30.36 -21.15 5.52
CA LEU A 232 30.31 -22.10 4.41
C LEU A 232 31.70 -22.67 4.09
N ALA A 233 32.75 -21.84 4.11
CA ALA A 233 34.14 -22.29 3.95
C ALA A 233 34.60 -23.19 5.10
N GLU A 234 34.34 -22.82 6.35
CA GLU A 234 34.71 -23.60 7.54
C GLU A 234 34.07 -24.99 7.57
N GLN A 235 32.85 -25.12 7.02
CA GLN A 235 32.13 -26.39 6.93
C GLN A 235 32.48 -27.20 5.66
N GLY A 236 33.39 -26.71 4.82
CA GLY A 236 33.75 -27.35 3.55
C GLY A 236 32.58 -27.43 2.57
N ILE A 237 31.64 -26.49 2.64
CA ILE A 237 30.49 -26.39 1.72
C ILE A 237 30.93 -25.69 0.43
N ALA A 238 31.81 -24.70 0.54
CA ALA A 238 32.41 -23.96 -0.58
C ALA A 238 33.92 -23.85 -0.40
N GLY A 239 34.68 -23.70 -1.50
CA GLY A 239 36.12 -23.50 -1.45
C GLY A 239 36.49 -22.14 -0.86
N ARG A 240 37.63 -22.05 -0.16
CA ARG A 240 38.08 -20.76 0.43
C ARG A 240 38.28 -19.68 -0.65
N ALA A 241 38.81 -20.06 -1.81
CA ALA A 241 39.00 -19.15 -2.94
C ALA A 241 37.66 -18.64 -3.51
N GLU A 242 36.66 -19.51 -3.66
CA GLU A 242 35.31 -19.15 -4.14
C GLU A 242 34.61 -18.21 -3.15
N VAL A 243 34.76 -18.45 -1.85
CA VAL A 243 34.22 -17.58 -0.80
C VAL A 243 34.85 -16.19 -0.80
N GLU A 244 36.16 -16.10 -1.01
CA GLU A 244 36.86 -14.80 -1.11
C GLU A 244 36.44 -14.02 -2.34
N GLU A 245 36.15 -14.70 -3.46
CA GLU A 245 35.60 -14.08 -4.66
C GLU A 245 34.16 -13.59 -4.43
N ALA A 246 33.28 -14.45 -3.93
CA ALA A 246 31.89 -14.13 -3.60
C ALA A 246 31.76 -12.98 -2.59
N ALA A 247 32.69 -12.85 -1.63
CA ALA A 247 32.69 -11.77 -0.66
C ALA A 247 33.00 -10.39 -1.30
N ARG A 248 33.76 -10.37 -2.40
CA ARG A 248 34.09 -9.13 -3.14
C ARG A 248 32.95 -8.65 -4.02
N GLU A 249 32.02 -9.53 -4.38
CA GLU A 249 30.86 -9.17 -5.18
C GLU A 249 29.99 -8.12 -4.46
N PRO A 250 29.60 -7.03 -5.14
CA PRO A 250 28.63 -6.08 -4.60
C PRO A 250 27.25 -6.74 -4.49
N ILE A 251 26.45 -6.33 -3.50
CA ILE A 251 25.04 -6.72 -3.45
C ILE A 251 24.31 -5.94 -4.54
N VAL A 252 24.04 -6.60 -5.66
CA VAL A 252 23.18 -6.07 -6.73
C VAL A 252 21.78 -6.61 -6.50
N LEU A 253 20.92 -5.76 -5.96
CA LEU A 253 19.50 -6.06 -5.94
C LEU A 253 18.94 -5.86 -7.35
N ALA A 254 18.01 -6.72 -7.75
CA ALA A 254 17.17 -6.42 -8.90
C ALA A 254 16.63 -5.01 -8.73
N ALA A 255 16.71 -4.20 -9.78
CA ALA A 255 15.92 -2.99 -9.86
C ALA A 255 14.50 -3.43 -9.52
N GLU A 256 14.00 -2.95 -8.37
CA GLU A 256 12.74 -3.35 -7.73
C GLU A 256 11.84 -3.81 -8.86
N THR A 257 11.66 -5.13 -9.02
CA THR A 257 10.97 -5.69 -10.18
C THR A 257 9.62 -5.03 -10.10
N ALA A 258 9.49 -3.95 -10.87
CA ALA A 258 8.44 -3.00 -10.69
C ALA A 258 7.27 -3.83 -11.10
N ARG A 259 6.53 -4.35 -10.12
CA ARG A 259 5.26 -4.99 -10.39
C ARG A 259 4.52 -3.87 -11.07
N ARG A 260 4.41 -4.00 -12.38
CA ARG A 260 3.85 -3.02 -13.28
C ARG A 260 2.37 -3.09 -12.95
N TYR A 261 1.99 -2.43 -11.87
CA TYR A 261 0.60 -2.09 -11.64
C TYR A 261 0.28 -1.15 -12.78
N GLU A 262 -0.40 -1.66 -13.80
CA GLU A 262 -1.04 -0.80 -14.76
C GLU A 262 -2.05 0.04 -13.96
N ALA A 263 -1.97 1.37 -14.10
CA ALA A 263 -2.76 2.30 -13.28
C ALA A 263 -2.51 2.19 -11.76
N GLY A 264 -1.24 2.16 -11.30
CA GLY A 264 -0.89 1.97 -9.88
C GLY A 264 -1.65 2.83 -8.86
N TYR A 265 -1.90 4.11 -9.17
CA TYR A 265 -2.70 5.00 -8.32
C TYR A 265 -4.17 4.53 -8.18
N PHE A 266 -4.76 4.06 -9.27
CA PHE A 266 -6.14 3.56 -9.29
C PHE A 266 -6.27 2.21 -8.58
N VAL A 267 -5.29 1.32 -8.79
CA VAL A 267 -5.23 0.02 -8.12
C VAL A 267 -5.14 0.20 -6.60
N GLU A 268 -4.27 1.10 -6.13
CA GLU A 268 -4.15 1.43 -4.70
C GLU A 268 -5.44 2.05 -4.15
N TYR A 269 -6.12 2.91 -4.93
CA TYR A 269 -7.42 3.45 -4.56
C TYR A 269 -8.48 2.36 -4.42
N CYS A 270 -8.55 1.42 -5.37
CA CYS A 270 -9.44 0.26 -5.28
C CYS A 270 -9.07 -0.63 -4.09
N ARG A 271 -7.78 -0.86 -3.83
CA ARG A 271 -7.31 -1.68 -2.72
C ARG A 271 -7.81 -1.13 -1.38
N ARG A 272 -7.79 0.19 -1.18
CA ARG A 272 -8.36 0.83 0.02
C ARG A 272 -9.87 0.64 0.15
N ILE A 273 -10.61 0.71 -0.95
CA ILE A 273 -12.06 0.41 -0.95
C ILE A 273 -12.31 -1.05 -0.56
N VAL A 274 -11.50 -1.98 -1.08
CA VAL A 274 -11.59 -3.41 -0.69
C VAL A 274 -11.30 -3.59 0.80
N GLU A 275 -10.32 -2.88 1.36
CA GLU A 275 -10.02 -2.86 2.81
C GLU A 275 -11.18 -2.34 3.65
N GLU A 276 -11.89 -1.31 3.18
CA GLU A 276 -13.05 -0.76 3.87
C GLU A 276 -14.25 -1.73 3.85
N ILE A 277 -14.46 -2.45 2.73
CA ILE A 277 -15.52 -3.44 2.60
C ILE A 277 -15.22 -4.71 3.41
N PHE A 278 -13.94 -5.12 3.44
CA PHE A 278 -13.45 -6.32 4.14
C PHE A 278 -12.34 -5.92 5.14
N PRO A 279 -12.71 -5.38 6.32
CA PRO A 279 -11.77 -4.81 7.29
C PRO A 279 -10.89 -5.86 8.00
N ASP A 280 -11.22 -7.15 7.89
CA ASP A 280 -10.35 -8.22 8.36
C ASP A 280 -9.17 -8.39 7.39
N GLU A 281 -7.93 -8.42 7.89
CA GLU A 281 -6.69 -8.64 7.11
C GLU A 281 -6.75 -9.88 6.19
N GLU A 282 -7.74 -10.75 6.39
CA GLU A 282 -8.06 -11.93 5.61
C GLU A 282 -8.45 -11.65 4.14
N TYR A 283 -8.82 -10.42 3.74
CA TYR A 283 -9.14 -10.13 2.33
C TYR A 283 -7.94 -10.36 1.39
N LEU A 284 -6.71 -10.16 1.87
CA LEU A 284 -5.48 -10.47 1.13
C LEU A 284 -5.18 -11.98 1.06
N LEU A 285 -5.80 -12.77 1.94
CA LEU A 285 -5.71 -14.23 1.99
C LEU A 285 -6.79 -14.92 1.14
N ARG A 286 -7.84 -14.20 0.71
CA ARG A 286 -9.01 -14.78 0.00
C ARG A 286 -8.84 -14.96 -1.50
N GLY A 287 -7.81 -14.32 -2.10
CA GLY A 287 -7.60 -14.34 -3.54
C GLY A 287 -8.77 -13.81 -4.34
N LEU A 288 -9.14 -12.57 -4.06
CA LEU A 288 -10.33 -11.96 -4.61
C LEU A 288 -10.16 -11.65 -6.09
N ARG A 289 -11.26 -11.67 -6.84
CA ARG A 289 -11.33 -11.15 -8.21
C ARG A 289 -12.10 -9.83 -8.18
N VAL A 290 -11.37 -8.73 -8.30
CA VAL A 290 -11.90 -7.36 -8.21
C VAL A 290 -12.08 -6.80 -9.62
N TYR A 291 -13.32 -6.52 -10.01
CA TYR A 291 -13.67 -5.99 -11.33
C TYR A 291 -13.93 -4.50 -11.22
N THR A 292 -13.11 -3.71 -11.88
CA THR A 292 -13.09 -2.25 -11.74
C THR A 292 -13.79 -1.52 -12.88
N THR A 293 -13.88 -0.21 -12.78
CA THR A 293 -14.46 0.66 -13.82
C THR A 293 -13.46 1.18 -14.83
N LEU A 294 -12.15 1.01 -14.57
CA LEU A 294 -11.07 1.60 -15.36
C LEU A 294 -11.13 1.16 -16.81
N ASP A 295 -11.06 2.12 -17.72
CA ASP A 295 -10.82 1.86 -19.14
C ASP A 295 -9.31 1.94 -19.39
N ALA A 296 -8.69 0.80 -19.73
CA ALA A 296 -7.24 0.71 -19.91
C ALA A 296 -6.73 1.62 -21.04
N ARG A 297 -7.54 1.86 -22.09
CA ARG A 297 -7.17 2.79 -23.16
C ARG A 297 -7.24 4.24 -22.69
N ALA A 298 -8.31 4.62 -22.00
CA ALA A 298 -8.45 5.96 -21.43
C ALA A 298 -7.34 6.27 -20.41
N GLN A 299 -6.98 5.29 -19.57
CA GLN A 299 -5.89 5.42 -18.62
C GLN A 299 -4.56 5.70 -19.29
N ARG A 300 -4.18 4.91 -20.32
CA ARG A 300 -2.92 5.13 -21.05
C ARG A 300 -2.86 6.51 -21.70
N ILE A 301 -3.96 6.94 -22.31
CA ILE A 301 -4.07 8.30 -22.89
C ILE A 301 -3.90 9.36 -21.80
N ALA A 302 -4.52 9.18 -20.63
CA ALA A 302 -4.41 10.11 -19.52
C ALA A 302 -2.98 10.20 -18.96
N GLU A 303 -2.30 9.06 -18.78
CA GLU A 303 -0.91 9.00 -18.32
C GLU A 303 0.02 9.70 -19.32
N GLU A 304 -0.12 9.40 -20.61
CA GLU A 304 0.65 10.04 -21.68
C GLU A 304 0.40 11.54 -21.76
N ALA A 305 -0.87 11.97 -21.64
CA ALA A 305 -1.23 13.39 -21.69
C ALA A 305 -0.62 14.15 -20.52
N VAL A 306 -0.71 13.63 -19.29
CA VAL A 306 -0.12 14.25 -18.09
C VAL A 306 1.40 14.33 -18.23
N GLU A 307 2.05 13.23 -18.60
CA GLU A 307 3.50 13.17 -18.73
C GLU A 307 4.03 14.14 -19.79
N SER A 308 3.47 14.07 -21.01
CA SER A 308 3.90 14.93 -22.13
C SER A 308 3.71 16.42 -21.83
N HIS A 309 2.61 16.81 -21.18
CA HIS A 309 2.36 18.22 -20.85
C HIS A 309 3.27 18.72 -19.74
N LEU A 310 3.52 17.93 -18.70
CA LEU A 310 4.41 18.31 -17.61
C LEU A 310 5.86 18.38 -18.07
N ALA A 311 6.31 17.44 -18.90
CA ALA A 311 7.64 17.50 -19.52
C ALA A 311 7.84 18.79 -20.33
N ARG A 312 6.84 19.18 -21.14
CA ARG A 312 6.87 20.44 -21.89
C ARG A 312 6.90 21.67 -20.98
N ILE A 313 6.20 21.64 -19.83
CA ILE A 313 6.22 22.74 -18.86
C ILE A 313 7.60 22.88 -18.22
N GLU A 314 8.25 21.76 -17.86
CA GLU A 314 9.60 21.75 -17.31
C GLU A 314 10.61 22.37 -18.28
N GLU A 315 10.53 22.00 -19.56
CA GLU A 315 11.39 22.52 -20.63
C GLU A 315 11.18 24.03 -20.86
N ASN A 316 9.92 24.46 -21.01
CA ASN A 316 9.61 25.85 -21.39
C ASN A 316 9.86 26.89 -20.29
N ARG A 317 9.88 26.47 -19.02
CA ARG A 317 9.97 27.40 -17.88
C ARG A 317 11.31 27.36 -17.15
N GLY A 318 12.28 26.60 -17.67
CA GLY A 318 13.63 26.54 -17.09
C GLY A 318 13.65 26.02 -15.66
N TYR A 319 12.78 25.05 -15.33
CA TYR A 319 12.81 24.41 -14.01
C TYR A 319 14.15 23.71 -13.81
N THR A 320 14.80 23.94 -12.67
CA THR A 320 16.06 23.27 -12.32
C THR A 320 15.84 21.84 -11.83
N GLU A 321 14.73 21.63 -11.12
CA GLU A 321 14.27 20.32 -10.64
C GLU A 321 13.25 19.75 -11.64
N THR A 322 13.72 18.88 -12.51
CA THR A 322 12.94 18.23 -13.57
C THR A 322 12.84 16.74 -13.30
N HIS A 323 11.87 16.05 -13.90
CA HIS A 323 11.79 14.59 -13.78
C HIS A 323 13.07 13.93 -14.31
N ALA A 324 13.63 14.44 -15.41
CA ALA A 324 14.89 13.97 -15.95
C ALA A 324 16.08 14.20 -15.01
N SER A 325 16.16 15.34 -14.31
CA SER A 325 17.25 15.59 -13.34
C SER A 325 17.09 14.75 -12.07
N TYR A 326 15.86 14.51 -11.62
CA TYR A 326 15.56 13.60 -10.51
C TYR A 326 16.02 12.17 -10.81
N LEU A 327 15.68 11.63 -11.98
CA LEU A 327 16.09 10.26 -12.36
C LEU A 327 17.63 10.08 -12.39
N ARG A 328 18.38 11.15 -12.73
CA ARG A 328 19.86 11.13 -12.71
C ARG A 328 20.48 11.16 -11.31
N HIS A 329 19.81 11.78 -10.34
CA HIS A 329 20.35 12.02 -8.99
C HIS A 329 19.48 11.39 -7.90
N ARG A 330 18.69 10.36 -8.24
CA ARG A 330 17.74 9.76 -7.30
C ARG A 330 18.49 9.15 -6.12
N GLU A 331 18.10 9.55 -4.91
CA GLU A 331 18.53 8.94 -3.66
C GLU A 331 17.38 8.10 -3.11
N ALA A 332 17.68 6.89 -2.65
CA ALA A 332 16.68 6.00 -2.09
C ALA A 332 15.96 6.66 -0.90
N GLY A 333 14.63 6.76 -0.98
CA GLY A 333 13.80 7.35 0.08
C GLY A 333 13.56 8.87 -0.03
N LYS A 334 14.10 9.56 -1.04
CA LYS A 334 13.84 11.00 -1.26
C LYS A 334 12.63 11.22 -2.15
N ALA A 335 11.66 12.00 -1.65
CA ALA A 335 10.45 12.35 -2.38
C ALA A 335 10.77 13.15 -3.66
N PRO A 336 9.98 12.97 -4.74
CA PRO A 336 10.09 13.79 -5.94
C PRO A 336 9.97 15.28 -5.66
N ASN A 337 10.90 16.06 -6.21
CA ASN A 337 10.95 17.52 -6.11
C ASN A 337 10.63 18.23 -7.44
N TYR A 338 10.36 17.48 -8.51
CA TYR A 338 9.96 17.98 -9.83
C TYR A 338 8.45 18.22 -9.91
N ILE A 339 7.97 18.87 -10.97
CA ILE A 339 6.54 19.24 -11.10
C ILE A 339 5.64 18.01 -11.19
N GLN A 340 4.49 18.07 -10.54
CA GLN A 340 3.52 16.99 -10.49
C GLN A 340 2.20 17.42 -11.10
N GLY A 341 1.40 16.45 -11.54
CA GLY A 341 0.04 16.66 -12.01
C GLY A 341 -0.85 15.49 -11.64
N ALA A 342 -2.15 15.70 -11.77
CA ALA A 342 -3.16 14.69 -11.58
C ALA A 342 -4.24 14.87 -12.65
N LEU A 343 -4.88 13.76 -13.02
CA LEU A 343 -5.99 13.74 -13.95
C LEU A 343 -7.00 12.71 -13.48
N LEU A 344 -8.28 13.07 -13.54
CA LEU A 344 -9.38 12.17 -13.24
C LEU A 344 -10.44 12.27 -14.33
N ALA A 345 -10.92 11.14 -14.81
CA ALA A 345 -12.01 11.06 -15.78
C ALA A 345 -13.14 10.22 -15.19
N ILE A 346 -14.33 10.82 -15.09
CA ILE A 346 -15.54 10.18 -14.55
C ILE A 346 -16.64 10.24 -15.62
N GLU A 347 -17.34 9.14 -15.83
CA GLU A 347 -18.59 9.10 -16.61
C GLU A 347 -19.75 9.66 -15.76
N PRO A 348 -20.33 10.84 -16.10
CA PRO A 348 -21.29 11.53 -15.25
C PRO A 348 -22.55 10.71 -14.93
N GLU A 349 -23.05 9.95 -15.89
CA GLU A 349 -24.32 9.23 -15.79
C GLU A 349 -24.23 8.04 -14.83
N THR A 350 -23.07 7.40 -14.73
CA THR A 350 -22.87 6.15 -13.97
C THR A 350 -21.95 6.32 -12.76
N GLY A 351 -21.20 7.42 -12.68
CA GLY A 351 -20.16 7.64 -11.69
C GLY A 351 -18.88 6.83 -11.95
N ARG A 352 -18.79 6.06 -13.04
CA ARG A 352 -17.64 5.20 -13.32
C ARG A 352 -16.36 6.02 -13.48
N ILE A 353 -15.35 5.71 -12.68
CA ILE A 353 -14.00 6.28 -12.86
C ILE A 353 -13.33 5.54 -14.02
N LEU A 354 -13.12 6.23 -15.13
CA LEU A 354 -12.56 5.67 -16.36
C LEU A 354 -11.03 5.75 -16.37
N ALA A 355 -10.46 6.81 -15.80
CA ALA A 355 -9.02 7.00 -15.66
C ALA A 355 -8.69 7.79 -14.39
N MET A 356 -7.58 7.46 -13.74
CA MET A 356 -7.06 8.13 -12.56
C MET A 356 -5.53 8.17 -12.60
N VAL A 357 -4.98 9.38 -12.67
CA VAL A 357 -3.55 9.68 -12.58
C VAL A 357 -3.31 10.52 -11.33
N GLY A 358 -2.54 9.98 -10.39
CA GLY A 358 -2.23 10.65 -9.10
C GLY A 358 -0.87 11.36 -9.05
N GLY A 359 -0.09 11.27 -10.11
CA GLY A 359 1.29 11.78 -10.22
C GLY A 359 1.96 11.28 -11.49
N ARG A 360 3.20 11.73 -11.75
CA ARG A 360 3.95 11.32 -12.96
C ARG A 360 4.43 9.86 -12.91
N SER A 361 4.73 9.36 -11.72
CA SER A 361 5.24 8.00 -11.54
C SER A 361 4.81 7.46 -10.18
N TYR A 362 4.01 6.38 -10.20
CA TYR A 362 3.58 5.70 -8.98
C TYR A 362 4.79 5.17 -8.21
N GLN A 363 5.76 4.58 -8.91
CA GLN A 363 6.96 3.99 -8.31
C GLN A 363 7.82 5.03 -7.58
N GLU A 364 7.83 6.27 -8.04
CA GLU A 364 8.57 7.37 -7.41
C GLU A 364 7.78 8.01 -6.26
N SER A 365 6.44 8.04 -6.36
CA SER A 365 5.57 8.58 -5.33
C SER A 365 4.19 7.92 -5.36
N ASN A 366 3.93 7.09 -4.35
CA ASN A 366 2.61 6.49 -4.12
C ASN A 366 1.55 7.49 -3.59
N TRP A 367 1.88 8.78 -3.45
CA TRP A 367 0.94 9.81 -3.00
C TRP A 367 -0.01 10.18 -4.14
N ASN A 368 -1.25 9.71 -4.05
CA ASN A 368 -2.27 9.89 -5.08
C ASN A 368 -2.92 11.27 -4.99
N ARG A 369 -2.43 12.23 -5.78
CA ARG A 369 -2.93 13.61 -5.78
C ARG A 369 -4.37 13.74 -6.27
N ALA A 370 -4.91 12.76 -7.00
CA ALA A 370 -6.29 12.80 -7.46
C ALA A 370 -7.31 12.66 -6.31
N VAL A 371 -6.93 12.02 -5.21
CA VAL A 371 -7.84 11.73 -4.08
C VAL A 371 -7.30 12.16 -2.72
N GLN A 372 -5.98 12.35 -2.57
CA GLN A 372 -5.34 12.65 -1.27
C GLN A 372 -4.83 14.09 -1.16
N ALA A 373 -4.67 14.82 -2.26
CA ALA A 373 -4.10 16.17 -2.23
C ALA A 373 -5.20 17.24 -2.19
N PRO A 374 -5.54 17.80 -1.01
CA PRO A 374 -6.34 19.00 -0.96
C PRO A 374 -5.55 20.15 -1.59
N ARG A 375 -6.21 20.92 -2.46
CA ARG A 375 -5.65 22.12 -3.09
C ARG A 375 -6.73 23.17 -3.26
N GLN A 376 -6.33 24.43 -3.16
CA GLN A 376 -7.17 25.55 -3.55
C GLN A 376 -7.56 25.40 -5.04
N PRO A 377 -8.85 25.24 -5.37
CA PRO A 377 -9.31 25.08 -6.76
C PRO A 377 -9.27 26.40 -7.53
N GLY A 378 -9.08 27.52 -6.82
CA GLY A 378 -9.05 28.85 -7.43
C GLY A 378 -10.36 29.17 -8.14
N SER A 379 -10.26 29.71 -9.36
CA SER A 379 -11.45 30.08 -10.15
C SER A 379 -12.36 28.89 -10.53
N ALA A 380 -11.90 27.64 -10.39
CA ALA A 380 -12.76 26.47 -10.56
C ALA A 380 -13.85 26.35 -9.47
N PHE A 381 -13.81 27.17 -8.41
CA PHE A 381 -14.91 27.26 -7.46
C PHE A 381 -16.07 28.15 -7.95
N LYS A 382 -15.82 29.08 -8.87
CA LYS A 382 -16.83 30.06 -9.32
C LYS A 382 -18.13 29.42 -9.80
N PRO A 383 -18.15 28.29 -10.53
CA PRO A 383 -19.42 27.69 -10.97
C PRO A 383 -20.41 27.40 -9.84
N PHE A 384 -19.95 27.07 -8.63
CA PHE A 384 -20.83 26.88 -7.46
C PHE A 384 -21.49 28.20 -7.03
N LEU A 385 -20.73 29.29 -7.00
CA LEU A 385 -21.26 30.63 -6.70
C LEU A 385 -22.28 31.09 -7.75
N TYR A 386 -21.99 30.88 -9.04
CA TYR A 386 -22.91 31.29 -10.11
C TYR A 386 -24.15 30.40 -10.15
N ALA A 387 -24.03 29.10 -9.88
CA ALA A 387 -25.18 28.20 -9.73
C ALA A 387 -26.07 28.65 -8.55
N ALA A 388 -25.47 29.04 -7.41
CA ALA A 388 -26.21 29.61 -6.29
C ALA A 388 -26.94 30.91 -6.69
N ALA A 389 -26.28 31.80 -7.44
CA ALA A 389 -26.91 33.04 -7.93
C ALA A 389 -28.16 32.76 -8.77
N LEU A 390 -28.05 31.83 -9.73
CA LEU A 390 -29.15 31.45 -10.60
C LEU A 390 -30.29 30.77 -9.82
N MET A 391 -29.97 29.97 -8.80
CA MET A 391 -30.95 29.36 -7.91
C MET A 391 -31.74 30.41 -7.11
N GLU A 392 -31.08 31.49 -6.69
CA GLU A 392 -31.71 32.63 -5.99
C GLU A 392 -32.43 33.60 -6.96
N GLY A 393 -32.55 33.24 -8.25
CA GLY A 393 -33.36 33.96 -9.23
C GLY A 393 -32.61 35.00 -10.07
N HIS A 394 -31.29 35.11 -9.93
CA HIS A 394 -30.48 35.91 -10.85
C HIS A 394 -30.49 35.32 -12.26
N ARG A 395 -30.36 36.18 -13.26
CA ARG A 395 -30.28 35.79 -14.67
C ARG A 395 -28.84 35.86 -15.14
N ALA A 396 -28.47 34.99 -16.08
CA ALA A 396 -27.16 35.04 -16.72
C ALA A 396 -26.86 36.40 -17.40
N SER A 397 -27.91 37.14 -17.78
CA SER A 397 -27.86 38.48 -18.35
C SER A 397 -27.78 39.61 -17.33
N ASP A 398 -27.95 39.33 -16.04
CA ASP A 398 -27.87 40.36 -15.00
C ASP A 398 -26.49 41.01 -15.01
N MET A 399 -26.48 42.32 -14.83
CA MET A 399 -25.26 43.11 -14.94
C MET A 399 -24.62 43.29 -13.56
N ILE A 400 -23.30 43.15 -13.51
CA ILE A 400 -22.50 43.34 -12.31
C ILE A 400 -21.31 44.24 -12.64
N LEU A 401 -21.06 45.21 -11.77
CA LEU A 401 -20.00 46.18 -11.98
C LEU A 401 -18.65 45.60 -11.55
N ASP A 402 -17.69 45.51 -12.47
CA ASP A 402 -16.29 45.26 -12.19
C ASP A 402 -15.61 46.57 -11.72
N SER A 403 -15.50 46.74 -10.41
CA SER A 403 -14.85 47.90 -9.79
C SER A 403 -14.20 47.49 -8.46
N PRO A 404 -13.26 48.29 -7.92
CA PRO A 404 -12.51 47.93 -6.72
C PRO A 404 -13.39 47.49 -5.55
N VAL A 405 -12.95 46.45 -4.84
CA VAL A 405 -13.54 45.98 -3.59
C VAL A 405 -12.51 46.14 -2.48
N VAL A 406 -12.92 46.69 -1.35
CA VAL A 406 -12.09 46.83 -0.15
C VAL A 406 -12.90 46.34 1.03
N LEU A 407 -12.46 45.26 1.67
CA LEU A 407 -13.13 44.70 2.85
C LEU A 407 -12.20 44.80 4.06
N PRO A 408 -12.66 45.38 5.20
CA PRO A 408 -11.90 45.33 6.45
C PRO A 408 -11.81 43.88 6.95
N GLN A 409 -10.69 43.54 7.57
CA GLN A 409 -10.43 42.23 8.17
C GLN A 409 -10.44 42.35 9.70
N ALA A 410 -10.65 41.22 10.39
CA ALA A 410 -10.71 41.17 11.86
C ALA A 410 -9.40 41.59 12.54
N ASP A 411 -8.26 41.40 11.87
CA ASP A 411 -6.93 41.80 12.32
C ASP A 411 -6.61 43.29 12.06
N GLY A 412 -7.58 44.07 11.58
CA GLY A 412 -7.42 45.49 11.25
C GLY A 412 -6.81 45.74 9.87
N THR A 413 -6.43 44.71 9.12
CA THR A 413 -5.96 44.85 7.73
C THR A 413 -7.12 45.03 6.76
N GLN A 414 -6.81 45.29 5.48
CA GLN A 414 -7.80 45.41 4.42
C GLN A 414 -7.51 44.41 3.31
N TRP A 415 -8.51 43.60 2.98
CA TRP A 415 -8.46 42.72 1.82
C TRP A 415 -8.89 43.49 0.56
N ARG A 416 -7.99 43.50 -0.43
CA ARG A 416 -8.14 44.23 -1.68
C ARG A 416 -7.90 43.27 -2.85
N PRO A 417 -8.88 42.41 -3.19
CA PRO A 417 -8.73 41.49 -4.31
C PRO A 417 -8.49 42.26 -5.61
N LYS A 418 -7.90 41.59 -6.61
CA LYS A 418 -7.63 42.18 -7.94
C LYS A 418 -7.98 41.19 -9.03
N ASN A 419 -8.32 41.72 -10.20
CA ASN A 419 -8.40 40.93 -11.43
C ASN A 419 -7.01 40.44 -11.84
N TYR A 420 -6.95 39.28 -12.50
CA TYR A 420 -5.68 38.68 -12.93
C TYR A 420 -4.86 39.65 -13.82
N HIS A 421 -5.50 40.25 -14.82
CA HIS A 421 -4.87 41.25 -15.70
C HIS A 421 -4.83 42.68 -15.13
N ARG A 422 -5.30 42.90 -13.88
CA ARG A 422 -5.37 44.21 -13.21
C ARG A 422 -6.16 45.32 -13.95
N GLU A 423 -6.93 44.95 -14.97
CA GLU A 423 -7.83 45.83 -15.70
C GLU A 423 -9.27 45.70 -15.17
N PHE A 424 -10.07 46.75 -15.41
CA PHE A 424 -11.51 46.76 -15.11
C PHE A 424 -12.31 46.67 -16.41
N TYR A 425 -13.25 45.72 -16.44
CA TYR A 425 -14.16 45.52 -17.56
C TYR A 425 -15.42 46.39 -17.48
N GLY A 426 -15.57 47.19 -16.42
CA GLY A 426 -16.76 48.01 -16.20
C GLY A 426 -18.00 47.15 -15.93
N LEU A 427 -19.14 47.50 -16.52
CA LEU A 427 -20.38 46.77 -16.32
C LEU A 427 -20.42 45.54 -17.25
N VAL A 428 -20.47 44.34 -16.67
CA VAL A 428 -20.46 43.06 -17.40
C VAL A 428 -21.64 42.18 -16.99
N SER A 429 -22.11 41.29 -17.87
CA SER A 429 -23.13 40.30 -17.49
C SER A 429 -22.54 39.20 -16.60
N LEU A 430 -23.36 38.51 -15.79
CA LEU A 430 -22.92 37.33 -15.04
C LEU A 430 -22.30 36.26 -15.95
N ARG A 431 -22.88 36.02 -17.13
CA ARG A 431 -22.30 35.13 -18.14
C ARG A 431 -20.90 35.55 -18.55
N THR A 432 -20.70 36.83 -18.87
CA THR A 432 -19.39 37.37 -19.27
C THR A 432 -18.39 37.30 -18.11
N ALA A 433 -18.83 37.61 -16.89
CA ALA A 433 -18.01 37.56 -15.70
C ALA A 433 -17.51 36.14 -15.40
N LEU A 434 -18.35 35.11 -15.59
CA LEU A 434 -17.94 33.70 -15.50
C LEU A 434 -17.03 33.30 -16.67
N ALA A 435 -17.41 33.60 -17.91
CA ALA A 435 -16.67 33.23 -19.12
C ALA A 435 -15.22 33.75 -19.09
N LYS A 436 -15.02 35.00 -18.67
CA LYS A 436 -13.70 35.62 -18.52
C LYS A 436 -13.08 35.44 -17.15
N SER A 437 -13.74 34.70 -16.25
CA SER A 437 -13.31 34.45 -14.88
C SER A 437 -12.88 35.73 -14.14
N ILE A 438 -13.69 36.78 -14.20
CA ILE A 438 -13.36 38.08 -13.59
C ILE A 438 -13.51 37.98 -12.07
N ASN A 439 -12.50 38.43 -11.30
CA ASN A 439 -12.45 38.20 -9.86
C ASN A 439 -13.36 39.13 -9.08
N LEU A 440 -13.36 40.43 -9.38
CA LEU A 440 -14.12 41.40 -8.57
C LEU A 440 -15.64 41.24 -8.70
N PRO A 441 -16.21 40.96 -9.90
CA PRO A 441 -17.60 40.54 -10.02
C PRO A 441 -17.94 39.31 -9.19
N ALA A 442 -17.08 38.28 -9.17
CA ALA A 442 -17.32 37.08 -8.36
C ALA A 442 -17.34 37.42 -6.85
N VAL A 443 -16.39 38.25 -6.37
CA VAL A 443 -16.39 38.69 -4.96
C VAL A 443 -17.66 39.48 -4.63
N LYS A 444 -18.07 40.41 -5.50
CA LYS A 444 -19.30 41.19 -5.29
C LYS A 444 -20.55 40.33 -5.30
N LEU A 445 -20.60 39.34 -6.19
CA LEU A 445 -21.71 38.39 -6.25
C LEU A 445 -21.78 37.57 -4.95
N ALA A 446 -20.64 37.10 -4.43
CA ALA A 446 -20.61 36.41 -3.14
C ALA A 446 -21.03 37.30 -1.98
N LEU A 447 -20.64 38.57 -1.96
CA LEU A 447 -21.09 39.54 -0.95
C LEU A 447 -22.60 39.85 -1.06
N MET A 448 -23.14 39.86 -2.28
CA MET A 448 -24.56 40.11 -2.54
C MET A 448 -25.44 38.92 -2.09
N LEU A 449 -24.99 37.69 -2.37
CA LEU A 449 -25.73 36.47 -2.04
C LEU A 449 -25.54 36.00 -0.59
N GLY A 450 -24.39 36.34 0.01
CA GLY A 450 -23.86 35.65 1.19
C GLY A 450 -22.92 34.50 0.78
N PRO A 451 -21.67 34.45 1.25
CA PRO A 451 -20.74 33.36 0.98
C PRO A 451 -21.28 31.97 1.35
N GLU A 452 -22.17 31.89 2.34
CA GLU A 452 -22.83 30.67 2.82
C GLU A 452 -23.58 29.96 1.70
N LYS A 453 -24.22 30.72 0.79
CA LYS A 453 -24.97 30.16 -0.35
C LYS A 453 -24.06 29.45 -1.35
N ALA A 454 -22.85 29.97 -1.55
CA ALA A 454 -21.87 29.31 -2.41
C ALA A 454 -21.35 28.01 -1.79
N VAL A 455 -21.15 28.01 -0.47
CA VAL A 455 -20.77 26.82 0.31
C VAL A 455 -21.88 25.76 0.30
N GLU A 456 -23.13 26.16 0.54
CA GLU A 456 -24.31 25.28 0.50
C GLU A 456 -24.47 24.63 -0.88
N MET A 457 -24.31 25.41 -1.96
CA MET A 457 -24.34 24.89 -3.33
C MET A 457 -23.21 23.88 -3.59
N ALA A 458 -21.98 24.17 -3.15
CA ALA A 458 -20.85 23.25 -3.31
C ALA A 458 -21.10 21.92 -2.58
N HIS A 459 -21.60 21.95 -1.34
CA HIS A 459 -21.97 20.75 -0.59
C HIS A 459 -23.14 19.97 -1.21
N THR A 460 -24.15 20.68 -1.72
CA THR A 460 -25.28 20.08 -2.44
C THR A 460 -24.79 19.32 -3.66
N MET A 461 -23.80 19.87 -4.37
CA MET A 461 -23.19 19.27 -5.55
C MET A 461 -22.12 18.20 -5.25
N GLY A 462 -21.81 17.91 -3.98
CA GLY A 462 -20.97 16.77 -3.60
C GLY A 462 -19.56 17.10 -3.09
N ILE A 463 -19.22 18.38 -2.88
CA ILE A 463 -18.00 18.74 -2.14
C ILE A 463 -18.18 18.36 -0.66
N ARG A 464 -17.24 17.58 -0.11
CA ARG A 464 -17.27 17.14 1.30
C ARG A 464 -16.20 17.81 2.15
N SER A 465 -15.16 18.34 1.50
CA SER A 465 -14.13 19.15 2.14
C SER A 465 -14.75 20.28 2.97
N PRO A 466 -14.18 20.63 4.14
CA PRO A 466 -14.67 21.73 4.96
C PRO A 466 -14.48 23.05 4.22
N LEU A 467 -15.54 23.87 4.14
CA LEU A 467 -15.52 25.17 3.46
C LEU A 467 -15.98 26.26 4.42
N GLU A 468 -15.12 27.25 4.65
CA GLU A 468 -15.49 28.42 5.45
C GLU A 468 -16.28 29.44 4.59
N PRO A 469 -17.42 29.95 5.07
CA PRO A 469 -18.24 30.91 4.34
C PRO A 469 -17.67 32.33 4.43
N VAL A 470 -16.48 32.54 3.86
CA VAL A 470 -15.80 33.85 3.80
C VAL A 470 -15.79 34.41 2.37
N PRO A 471 -15.74 35.74 2.15
CA PRO A 471 -15.78 36.31 0.80
C PRO A 471 -14.71 35.80 -0.17
N SER A 472 -13.56 35.34 0.33
CA SER A 472 -12.49 34.73 -0.46
C SER A 472 -12.87 33.38 -1.08
N ILE A 473 -13.93 32.71 -0.61
CA ILE A 473 -14.45 31.48 -1.22
C ILE A 473 -14.83 31.69 -2.70
N ALA A 474 -15.27 32.90 -3.06
CA ALA A 474 -15.57 33.28 -4.45
C ALA A 474 -14.38 33.12 -5.41
N LEU A 475 -13.16 33.07 -4.86
CA LEU A 475 -11.91 32.90 -5.58
C LEU A 475 -11.27 31.52 -5.34
N GLY A 476 -11.97 30.60 -4.65
CA GLY A 476 -11.51 29.25 -4.34
C GLY A 476 -10.35 29.20 -3.36
N ALA A 477 -10.46 29.96 -2.26
CA ALA A 477 -9.43 30.04 -1.22
C ALA A 477 -9.40 28.82 -0.27
N GLU A 478 -10.46 28.02 -0.23
CA GLU A 478 -10.53 26.78 0.55
C GLU A 478 -10.05 25.59 -0.27
N GLU A 479 -9.51 24.58 0.39
CA GLU A 479 -8.96 23.41 -0.30
C GLU A 479 -10.01 22.33 -0.56
N VAL A 480 -9.98 21.76 -1.76
CA VAL A 480 -10.80 20.60 -2.15
C VAL A 480 -9.92 19.54 -2.81
N ASN A 481 -10.34 18.28 -2.78
CA ASN A 481 -9.68 17.23 -3.57
C ASN A 481 -10.23 17.17 -5.00
N LEU A 482 -9.44 16.61 -5.93
CA LEU A 482 -9.80 16.57 -7.36
C LEU A 482 -11.01 15.66 -7.64
N LEU A 483 -11.16 14.56 -6.89
CA LEU A 483 -12.31 13.65 -7.00
C LEU A 483 -13.62 14.37 -6.71
N GLU A 484 -13.71 15.08 -5.59
CA GLU A 484 -14.87 15.88 -5.20
C GLU A 484 -15.18 16.94 -6.25
N LEU A 485 -14.17 17.71 -6.69
CA LEU A 485 -14.35 18.75 -7.69
C LEU A 485 -14.88 18.19 -9.01
N THR A 486 -14.30 17.10 -9.49
CA THR A 486 -14.70 16.45 -10.76
C THR A 486 -16.10 15.87 -10.65
N THR A 487 -16.42 15.25 -9.52
CA THR A 487 -17.75 14.70 -9.22
C THR A 487 -18.80 15.81 -9.19
N ALA A 488 -18.49 16.93 -8.55
CA ALA A 488 -19.42 18.06 -8.48
C ALA A 488 -19.65 18.71 -9.85
N TYR A 489 -18.63 18.81 -10.70
CA TYR A 489 -18.80 19.28 -12.08
C TYR A 489 -19.66 18.34 -12.95
N SER A 490 -19.65 17.03 -12.66
CA SER A 490 -20.44 16.04 -13.40
C SER A 490 -21.95 16.33 -13.34
N VAL A 491 -22.42 16.95 -12.24
CA VAL A 491 -23.81 17.35 -12.01
C VAL A 491 -24.34 18.23 -13.14
N PHE A 492 -23.55 19.18 -13.64
CA PHE A 492 -23.98 20.08 -14.72
C PHE A 492 -24.27 19.30 -16.01
N ARG A 493 -23.39 18.36 -16.36
CA ARG A 493 -23.52 17.54 -17.57
C ARG A 493 -24.64 16.51 -17.43
N ASN A 494 -24.83 15.98 -16.23
CA ASN A 494 -25.79 14.92 -15.90
C ASN A 494 -27.18 15.46 -15.51
N GLY A 495 -27.58 16.61 -16.08
CA GLY A 495 -28.91 17.16 -15.89
C GLY A 495 -29.28 17.50 -14.44
N GLY A 496 -28.29 17.79 -13.59
CA GLY A 496 -28.49 18.11 -12.19
C GLY A 496 -28.46 16.93 -11.22
N ILE A 497 -28.22 15.71 -11.73
CA ILE A 497 -28.12 14.50 -10.92
C ILE A 497 -26.66 14.28 -10.49
N LEU A 498 -26.44 14.21 -9.19
CA LEU A 498 -25.18 13.76 -8.60
C LEU A 498 -25.18 12.23 -8.52
N VAL A 499 -24.12 11.61 -9.04
CA VAL A 499 -23.87 10.17 -8.93
C VAL A 499 -22.55 9.97 -8.19
N GLU A 500 -22.56 9.13 -7.16
CA GLU A 500 -21.36 8.84 -6.39
C GLU A 500 -20.32 8.09 -7.25
N PRO A 501 -19.02 8.43 -7.18
CA PRO A 501 -18.00 7.78 -7.98
C PRO A 501 -17.87 6.29 -7.69
N VAL A 502 -17.82 5.48 -8.75
CA VAL A 502 -17.68 4.04 -8.70
C VAL A 502 -16.33 3.66 -9.29
N ALA A 503 -15.48 3.00 -8.48
CA ALA A 503 -14.21 2.43 -8.92
C ALA A 503 -14.26 0.90 -9.09
N ILE A 504 -15.07 0.23 -8.26
CA ILE A 504 -15.23 -1.22 -8.23
C ILE A 504 -16.67 -1.56 -8.57
N THR A 505 -16.89 -2.37 -9.60
CA THR A 505 -18.22 -2.84 -9.99
C THR A 505 -18.66 -4.09 -9.24
N ARG A 506 -17.71 -5.01 -8.99
CA ARG A 506 -17.99 -6.29 -8.36
C ARG A 506 -16.72 -6.91 -7.78
N ILE A 507 -16.87 -7.64 -6.67
CA ILE A 507 -15.80 -8.46 -6.07
C ILE A 507 -16.32 -9.90 -5.97
N GLU A 508 -15.52 -10.84 -6.45
CA GLU A 508 -15.77 -12.28 -6.38
C GLU A 508 -14.73 -12.97 -5.48
N ASP A 509 -15.13 -14.08 -4.87
CA ASP A 509 -14.22 -15.02 -4.24
C ASP A 509 -13.52 -15.94 -5.27
N ARG A 510 -12.65 -16.83 -4.80
CA ARG A 510 -11.94 -17.80 -5.66
C ARG A 510 -12.85 -18.78 -6.41
N ASN A 511 -14.07 -19.02 -5.93
CA ASN A 511 -15.04 -19.92 -6.53
C ASN A 511 -15.99 -19.20 -7.50
N GLY A 512 -15.88 -17.87 -7.63
CA GLY A 512 -16.76 -17.05 -8.45
C GLY A 512 -18.05 -16.61 -7.73
N GLU A 513 -18.13 -16.78 -6.40
CA GLU A 513 -19.22 -16.23 -5.61
C GLU A 513 -19.08 -14.71 -5.49
N VAL A 514 -20.17 -13.98 -5.76
CA VAL A 514 -20.17 -12.52 -5.70
C VAL A 514 -20.29 -12.07 -4.25
N LEU A 515 -19.20 -11.51 -3.72
CA LEU A 515 -19.14 -10.99 -2.35
C LEU A 515 -19.58 -9.53 -2.23
N TYR A 516 -19.37 -8.76 -3.29
CA TYR A 516 -19.76 -7.35 -3.37
C TYR A 516 -20.18 -7.00 -4.80
N LYS A 517 -21.20 -6.15 -4.93
CA LYS A 517 -21.62 -5.56 -6.20
C LYS A 517 -21.99 -4.10 -5.95
N SER A 518 -21.42 -3.20 -6.74
CA SER A 518 -21.74 -1.78 -6.63
C SER A 518 -23.20 -1.52 -6.96
N VAL A 519 -23.85 -0.67 -6.18
CA VAL A 519 -25.17 -0.12 -6.48
C VAL A 519 -24.98 1.34 -6.87
N ARG A 520 -25.72 1.79 -7.88
CA ARG A 520 -25.73 3.20 -8.27
C ARG A 520 -26.35 4.02 -7.14
N ASP A 521 -25.54 4.87 -6.50
CA ASP A 521 -26.00 5.86 -5.55
C ASP A 521 -26.08 7.22 -6.25
N SER A 522 -27.28 7.77 -6.31
CA SER A 522 -27.55 9.01 -7.04
C SER A 522 -28.65 9.81 -6.40
N ARG A 523 -28.53 11.14 -6.44
CA ARG A 523 -29.53 12.10 -5.95
C ARG A 523 -29.61 13.30 -6.88
N GLU A 524 -30.80 13.92 -6.95
CA GLU A 524 -30.93 15.23 -7.58
C GLU A 524 -30.22 16.27 -6.70
N ALA A 525 -29.20 16.94 -7.24
CA ALA A 525 -28.48 18.01 -6.55
C ALA A 525 -29.03 19.39 -6.94
N ILE A 526 -29.31 19.60 -8.22
CA ILE A 526 -29.93 20.82 -8.74
C ILE A 526 -30.97 20.47 -9.81
N ALA A 527 -31.92 21.37 -10.03
CA ALA A 527 -32.94 21.17 -11.06
C ALA A 527 -32.32 21.15 -12.47
N ALA A 528 -32.84 20.28 -13.35
CA ALA A 528 -32.34 20.15 -14.72
C ALA A 528 -32.26 21.46 -15.52
N PRO A 529 -33.21 22.41 -15.43
CA PRO A 529 -33.09 23.71 -16.10
C PRO A 529 -31.90 24.54 -15.60
N LEU A 530 -31.60 24.49 -14.30
CA LEU A 530 -30.45 25.19 -13.71
C LEU A 530 -29.14 24.55 -14.20
N ALA A 531 -29.06 23.21 -14.23
CA ALA A 531 -27.90 22.50 -14.77
C ALA A 531 -27.66 22.82 -16.26
N ALA A 532 -28.71 22.89 -17.07
CA ALA A 532 -28.62 23.26 -18.48
C ALA A 532 -28.15 24.71 -18.68
N LEU A 533 -28.66 25.65 -17.86
CA LEU A 533 -28.24 27.05 -17.91
C LEU A 533 -26.76 27.21 -17.50
N MET A 534 -26.33 26.52 -16.44
CA MET A 534 -24.93 26.52 -16.02
C MET A 534 -24.02 25.90 -17.08
N THR A 535 -24.41 24.78 -17.68
CA THR A 535 -23.69 24.18 -18.82
C THR A 535 -23.55 25.20 -19.96
N SER A 536 -24.63 25.88 -20.35
CA SER A 536 -24.58 26.93 -21.37
C SER A 536 -23.66 28.09 -21.00
N MET A 537 -23.60 28.49 -19.72
CA MET A 537 -22.66 29.54 -19.29
C MET A 537 -21.21 29.07 -19.31
N LEU A 538 -20.95 27.80 -18.99
CA LEU A 538 -19.63 27.19 -19.04
C LEU A 538 -19.13 26.97 -20.46
N GLU A 539 -20.00 26.69 -21.44
CA GLU A 539 -19.65 26.69 -22.86
C GLU A 539 -19.02 28.03 -23.29
N SER A 540 -19.51 29.15 -22.76
CA SER A 540 -18.90 30.47 -23.03
C SER A 540 -17.45 30.60 -22.53
N VAL A 541 -17.04 29.81 -21.51
CA VAL A 541 -15.64 29.76 -21.06
C VAL A 541 -14.74 29.20 -22.17
N VAL A 542 -15.24 28.22 -22.93
CA VAL A 542 -14.54 27.55 -24.02
C VAL A 542 -14.63 28.34 -25.32
N ASP A 543 -15.82 28.86 -25.65
CA ASP A 543 -16.09 29.49 -26.95
C ASP A 543 -15.53 30.91 -27.10
N ASN A 544 -15.35 31.64 -25.99
CA ASN A 544 -14.83 33.02 -26.02
C ASN A 544 -14.21 33.49 -24.69
N GLY A 545 -13.96 32.56 -23.77
CA GLY A 545 -13.53 32.82 -22.41
C GLY A 545 -12.07 32.42 -22.16
N THR A 546 -11.79 32.05 -20.92
CA THR A 546 -10.42 31.72 -20.47
C THR A 546 -9.85 30.44 -21.06
N ALA A 547 -10.68 29.58 -21.67
CA ALA A 547 -10.27 28.34 -22.31
C ALA A 547 -10.35 28.40 -23.86
N TYR A 548 -10.61 29.58 -24.42
CA TYR A 548 -10.59 29.79 -25.87
C TYR A 548 -9.16 29.78 -26.39
N ALA A 549 -8.87 28.89 -27.35
CA ALA A 549 -7.55 28.66 -27.94
C ALA A 549 -7.34 29.41 -29.25
#